data_AF-A0A1X6NPW2-F1
#
_entry.id   AF-A0A1X6NPW2-F1
#
_cell.length_a   1.000
_cell.length_b   1.000
_cell.length_c   1.000
_cell.angle_alpha   90.00
_cell.angle_beta   90.00
_cell.angle_gamma   90.00
#
_symmetry.space_group_name_H-M   'P 1'
#
loop_
_entity.id
_entity.type
_entity.pdbx_description
1 polymer ?
#
loop_
_entity_poly.entity_id
_entity_poly.type
_entity_poly.pdbx_seq_one_letter_code
_entity_poly.pdbx_strand_id
1 'polypeptide(L)'
;MAFLRATALAVALLLATMPAVPQVIGTTANDSCAPALAECLSTLTTGGSCEPLLPVPRAELPAPIRPVGYNLTALRPGVHAYLDGGYTALFVSSSNKRRVVVVDLPDSPGSNLPDGTGTRLTAALEEVLGGVTPWRVDLIYSHAHLDHIGAAARFRAYLRRQFPRASVRIWGTAEAVNLVRRSTSGRAVTPTHIVRRSGAVVHVERGLRLNLDIVGGHTREDLAIHVPPSRGHPGVLHYVDVIFPGWAPPFTLAITADVGRFRDVHGDLLKLDWKVFSGGHLSRLGDRGDVEASHRYTVDLIDAAAAAVASVDGPALLAGGLGRVFDPAAREFGNAWFSFAGVQRKLERDRCTATMLAKWGCRLAGVDLMIRDNCFSAISYLLIDV
;
A
#
# COMPACT_ATOMS: atom_id res chain seq x y z
N MET A 1 -34.75 7.38 -26.98
CA MET A 1 -34.24 6.44 -25.96
C MET A 1 -33.19 5.55 -26.60
N ALA A 2 -31.93 5.98 -26.58
CA ALA A 2 -30.80 5.20 -27.06
C ALA A 2 -29.52 5.71 -26.37
N PHE A 3 -28.88 4.80 -25.62
CA PHE A 3 -27.46 4.69 -25.31
C PHE A 3 -26.61 5.97 -25.17
N LEU A 4 -26.44 6.44 -23.94
CA LEU A 4 -25.18 7.05 -23.51
C LEU A 4 -24.26 5.93 -22.98
N ARG A 5 -23.25 5.55 -23.77
CA ARG A 5 -22.08 4.83 -23.28
C ARG A 5 -21.18 5.86 -22.60
N ALA A 6 -21.09 5.80 -21.27
CA ALA A 6 -20.12 6.58 -20.51
C ALA A 6 -18.71 6.06 -20.81
N THR A 7 -17.91 6.92 -21.43
CA THR A 7 -16.46 6.85 -21.50
C THR A 7 -15.90 7.05 -20.08
N ALA A 8 -15.56 5.94 -19.41
CA ALA A 8 -14.67 5.99 -18.26
C ALA A 8 -13.25 6.19 -18.79
N LEU A 9 -12.76 7.42 -18.73
CA LEU A 9 -11.38 7.76 -19.04
C LEU A 9 -10.49 7.14 -17.95
N ALA A 10 -9.83 6.05 -18.30
CA ALA A 10 -8.77 5.46 -17.52
C ALA A 10 -7.57 6.41 -17.53
N VAL A 11 -7.17 6.93 -16.37
CA VAL A 11 -5.76 7.31 -16.15
C VAL A 11 -5.02 6.03 -15.80
N ALA A 12 -4.86 5.19 -16.83
CA ALA A 12 -3.86 4.15 -16.88
C ALA A 12 -2.61 4.81 -17.48
N LEU A 13 -1.74 5.34 -16.62
CA LEU A 13 -0.47 5.90 -17.07
C LEU A 13 0.58 4.78 -17.14
N LEU A 14 0.84 4.36 -18.39
CA LEU A 14 1.97 3.62 -18.92
C LEU A 14 2.90 2.86 -17.94
N LEU A 15 2.62 1.57 -17.76
CA LEU A 15 3.66 0.54 -17.65
C LEU A 15 3.37 -0.54 -18.71
N ALA A 16 3.19 -0.11 -19.96
CA ALA A 16 3.19 -1.01 -21.10
C ALA A 16 4.66 -1.18 -21.55
N THR A 17 5.17 -2.41 -21.41
CA THR A 17 6.41 -2.89 -22.02
C THR A 17 7.64 -2.01 -21.80
N MET A 18 8.10 -1.91 -20.55
CA MET A 18 9.53 -1.66 -20.34
C MET A 18 10.27 -2.94 -20.75
N PRO A 19 11.13 -2.94 -21.79
CA PRO A 19 12.15 -3.99 -21.90
C PRO A 19 12.92 -4.01 -20.58
N ALA A 20 13.38 -5.18 -20.13
CA ALA A 20 14.18 -5.29 -18.92
C ALA A 20 15.27 -4.21 -18.95
N VAL A 21 15.11 -3.16 -18.14
CA VAL A 21 16.06 -2.07 -18.07
C VAL A 21 17.36 -2.72 -17.62
N PRO A 22 18.44 -2.68 -18.41
CA PRO A 22 19.71 -3.22 -17.95
C PRO A 22 20.02 -2.53 -16.62
N GLN A 23 20.16 -3.33 -15.57
CA GLN A 23 20.47 -2.81 -14.24
C GLN A 23 21.87 -2.24 -14.29
N VAL A 24 21.96 -0.95 -14.62
CA VAL A 24 23.14 -0.16 -14.32
C VAL A 24 23.15 -0.04 -12.81
N ILE A 25 23.93 -0.90 -12.15
CA ILE A 25 24.28 -0.74 -10.75
C ILE A 25 25.19 0.49 -10.69
N GLY A 26 24.56 1.67 -10.67
CA GLY A 26 25.21 2.94 -10.45
C GLY A 26 25.68 2.99 -8.99
N THR A 27 26.98 2.89 -8.80
CA THR A 27 27.65 2.92 -7.50
C THR A 27 27.76 4.35 -6.96
N THR A 28 26.68 5.05 -6.57
CA THR A 28 26.79 6.37 -5.86
C THR A 28 25.58 6.82 -5.00
N ALA A 29 24.55 6.00 -4.74
CA ALA A 29 23.24 6.56 -4.35
C ALA A 29 22.98 6.92 -2.86
N ASN A 30 23.96 6.96 -1.96
CA ASN A 30 23.71 7.45 -0.57
C ASN A 30 24.44 8.75 -0.23
N ASP A 31 25.58 9.02 -0.86
CA ASP A 31 26.36 10.25 -0.60
C ASP A 31 25.77 11.49 -1.31
N SER A 32 24.82 11.29 -2.24
CA SER A 32 24.19 12.37 -3.01
C SER A 32 22.88 12.89 -2.43
N CYS A 33 22.24 12.20 -1.46
CA CYS A 33 20.91 12.61 -1.00
C CYS A 33 20.95 13.91 -0.22
N ALA A 34 21.90 14.08 0.71
CA ALA A 34 21.98 15.30 1.52
C ALA A 34 22.21 16.57 0.65
N PRO A 35 23.13 16.57 -0.34
CA PRO A 35 23.21 17.66 -1.32
C PRO A 35 21.91 17.89 -2.10
N ALA A 36 21.28 16.83 -2.60
CA ALA A 36 20.02 16.95 -3.36
C ALA A 36 18.86 17.49 -2.51
N LEU A 37 18.78 17.10 -1.23
CA LEU A 37 17.79 17.61 -0.29
C LEU A 37 18.04 19.09 0.03
N ALA A 38 19.30 19.49 0.22
CA ALA A 38 19.65 20.90 0.44
C ALA A 38 19.29 21.76 -0.77
N GLU A 39 19.60 21.28 -1.98
CA GLU A 39 19.19 21.93 -3.23
C GLU A 39 17.67 22.04 -3.30
N CYS A 40 16.94 20.92 -3.13
CA CYS A 40 15.49 20.92 -3.14
C CYS A 40 14.90 21.92 -2.14
N LEU A 41 15.33 21.92 -0.89
CA LEU A 41 14.79 22.84 0.13
C LEU A 41 15.08 24.31 -0.21
N SER A 42 16.19 24.60 -0.89
CA SER A 42 16.53 25.97 -1.31
C SER A 42 15.76 26.45 -2.53
N THR A 43 15.31 25.54 -3.41
CA THR A 43 14.59 25.84 -4.65
C THR A 43 13.10 25.51 -4.60
N LEU A 44 12.61 24.93 -3.49
CA LEU A 44 11.23 24.50 -3.33
C LEU A 44 10.28 25.68 -3.50
N THR A 45 9.50 25.65 -4.59
CA THR A 45 8.51 26.68 -4.87
C THR A 45 7.18 26.38 -4.19
N THR A 46 6.40 27.43 -3.93
CA THR A 46 5.07 27.36 -3.33
C THR A 46 4.14 26.50 -4.19
N GLY A 47 3.74 25.32 -3.68
CA GLY A 47 2.94 24.34 -4.42
C GLY A 47 3.73 23.32 -5.26
N GLY A 48 5.06 23.37 -5.27
CA GLY A 48 5.92 22.46 -6.02
C GLY A 48 6.38 21.21 -5.24
N SER A 49 7.18 20.39 -5.91
CA SER A 49 7.94 19.24 -5.39
C SER A 49 9.44 19.45 -5.62
N CYS A 50 10.29 18.54 -5.14
CA CYS A 50 11.71 18.57 -5.48
C CYS A 50 11.92 18.37 -6.99
N GLU A 51 12.73 19.22 -7.62
CA GLU A 51 13.21 19.05 -8.99
C GLU A 51 14.71 19.39 -9.04
N PRO A 52 15.60 18.41 -9.32
CA PRO A 52 15.31 16.99 -9.55
C PRO A 52 14.82 16.25 -8.30
N LEU A 53 14.25 15.05 -8.50
CA LEU A 53 13.80 14.18 -7.43
C LEU A 53 14.96 13.69 -6.55
N LEU A 54 14.63 13.39 -5.29
CA LEU A 54 15.56 12.79 -4.35
C LEU A 54 15.88 11.34 -4.75
N PRO A 55 17.13 10.89 -4.59
CA PRO A 55 17.50 9.52 -4.92
C PRO A 55 16.80 8.52 -3.97
N VAL A 56 16.38 7.39 -4.52
CA VAL A 56 15.89 6.26 -3.71
C VAL A 56 17.05 5.70 -2.89
N PRO A 57 16.92 5.56 -1.55
CA PRO A 57 17.97 4.95 -0.74
C PRO A 57 18.28 3.54 -1.23
N ARG A 58 19.55 3.19 -1.31
CA ARG A 58 19.99 1.93 -1.94
C ARG A 58 19.34 0.67 -1.34
N ALA A 59 19.06 0.70 -0.03
CA ALA A 59 18.41 -0.40 0.68
C ALA A 59 16.96 -0.65 0.23
N GLU A 60 16.32 0.35 -0.40
CA GLU A 60 14.92 0.32 -0.81
C GLU A 60 14.70 -0.07 -2.26
N LEU A 61 15.81 -0.20 -3.01
CA LEU A 61 15.77 -0.69 -4.38
C LEU A 61 15.32 -2.15 -4.40
N PRO A 62 14.38 -2.53 -5.29
CA PRO A 62 13.91 -3.89 -5.40
C PRO A 62 15.05 -4.85 -5.73
N ALA A 63 15.01 -6.03 -5.10
CA ALA A 63 15.81 -7.15 -5.56
C ALA A 63 15.44 -7.48 -7.02
N PRO A 64 16.38 -7.95 -7.85
CA PRO A 64 16.08 -8.37 -9.21
C PRO A 64 14.95 -9.40 -9.23
N ILE A 65 13.93 -9.15 -10.05
CA ILE A 65 12.83 -10.08 -10.27
C ILE A 65 13.29 -11.17 -11.25
N ARG A 66 13.06 -12.44 -10.91
CA ARG A 66 13.36 -13.57 -11.79
C ARG A 66 12.67 -13.39 -13.16
N PRO A 67 13.19 -13.98 -14.26
CA PRO A 67 12.59 -13.88 -15.59
C PRO A 67 11.12 -14.31 -15.68
N VAL A 68 10.66 -15.18 -14.77
CA VAL A 68 9.25 -15.59 -14.66
C VAL A 68 8.32 -14.47 -14.15
N GLY A 69 8.86 -13.31 -13.80
CA GLY A 69 8.12 -12.10 -13.41
C GLY A 69 7.75 -12.02 -11.94
N TYR A 70 8.26 -12.92 -11.09
CA TYR A 70 8.09 -12.87 -9.64
C TYR A 70 9.21 -13.62 -8.89
N ASN A 71 9.40 -13.25 -7.64
CA ASN A 71 10.22 -13.94 -6.64
C ASN A 71 9.32 -14.66 -5.63
N LEU A 72 9.77 -15.83 -5.18
CA LEU A 72 9.19 -16.56 -4.05
C LEU A 72 10.25 -16.69 -2.95
N THR A 73 10.10 -15.91 -1.89
CA THR A 73 11.04 -15.90 -0.77
C THR A 73 10.53 -16.80 0.36
N ALA A 74 11.25 -17.87 0.66
CA ALA A 74 10.95 -18.72 1.79
C ALA A 74 11.24 -17.97 3.11
N LEU A 75 10.21 -17.76 3.94
CA LEU A 75 10.33 -17.04 5.21
C LEU A 75 10.59 -18.00 6.37
N ARG A 76 10.01 -19.19 6.26
CA ARG A 76 10.14 -20.34 7.18
C ARG A 76 9.49 -21.56 6.52
N PRO A 77 9.66 -22.79 7.06
CA PRO A 77 8.99 -23.96 6.53
C PRO A 77 7.49 -23.74 6.37
N GLY A 78 7.00 -23.95 5.15
CA GLY A 78 5.59 -23.80 4.80
C GLY A 78 5.11 -22.35 4.62
N VAL A 79 5.96 -21.32 4.71
CA VAL A 79 5.55 -19.92 4.49
C VAL A 79 6.48 -19.25 3.48
N HIS A 80 5.90 -18.75 2.39
CA HIS A 80 6.62 -18.03 1.33
C HIS A 80 5.96 -16.67 1.09
N ALA A 81 6.78 -15.65 0.85
CA ALA A 81 6.33 -14.39 0.30
C ALA A 81 6.45 -14.41 -1.22
N TYR A 82 5.39 -13.98 -1.90
CA TYR A 82 5.39 -13.66 -3.32
C TYR A 82 5.69 -12.18 -3.49
N LEU A 83 6.59 -11.84 -4.41
CA LEU A 83 6.93 -10.47 -4.77
C LEU A 83 7.05 -10.37 -6.29
N ASP A 84 6.33 -9.46 -6.94
CA ASP A 84 6.40 -9.28 -8.40
C ASP A 84 6.90 -7.90 -8.84
N GLY A 85 7.41 -7.13 -7.89
CA GLY A 85 7.91 -5.77 -8.06
C GLY A 85 6.87 -4.68 -7.82
N GLY A 86 5.59 -5.02 -7.79
CA GLY A 86 4.51 -4.09 -7.42
C GLY A 86 3.75 -4.51 -6.17
N TYR A 87 3.49 -5.82 -6.03
CA TYR A 87 2.69 -6.38 -4.96
C TYR A 87 3.45 -7.43 -4.16
N THR A 88 3.04 -7.59 -2.91
CA THR A 88 3.43 -8.71 -2.06
C THR A 88 2.21 -9.50 -1.60
N ALA A 89 2.33 -10.82 -1.59
CA ALA A 89 1.30 -11.76 -1.14
C ALA A 89 1.95 -12.89 -0.34
N LEU A 90 1.18 -13.69 0.40
CA LEU A 90 1.73 -14.85 1.12
C LEU A 90 1.15 -16.18 0.64
N PHE A 91 2.00 -17.20 0.57
CA PHE A 91 1.62 -18.59 0.45
C PHE A 91 1.96 -19.33 1.75
N VAL A 92 0.97 -19.98 2.36
CA VAL A 92 1.17 -20.83 3.55
C VAL A 92 0.70 -22.25 3.27
N SER A 93 1.59 -23.23 3.30
CA SER A 93 1.28 -24.62 3.00
C SER A 93 1.64 -25.56 4.14
N SER A 94 0.85 -26.63 4.29
CA SER A 94 1.21 -27.73 5.18
C SER A 94 2.45 -28.45 4.66
N SER A 95 3.16 -29.14 5.54
CA SER A 95 4.33 -29.98 5.21
C SER A 95 4.11 -30.92 4.01
N ASN A 96 2.95 -31.58 3.94
CA ASN A 96 2.58 -32.46 2.81
C ASN A 96 1.94 -31.72 1.62
N LYS A 97 1.87 -30.38 1.67
CA LYS A 97 1.32 -29.47 0.67
C LYS A 97 -0.14 -29.71 0.28
N ARG A 98 -0.87 -30.56 1.00
CA ARG A 98 -2.28 -30.85 0.67
C ARG A 98 -3.26 -29.79 1.16
N ARG A 99 -2.82 -28.90 2.05
CA ARG A 99 -3.49 -27.65 2.40
C ARG A 99 -2.60 -26.49 2.02
N VAL A 100 -3.16 -25.50 1.36
CA VAL A 100 -2.48 -24.26 1.02
C VAL A 100 -3.41 -23.07 1.26
N VAL A 101 -2.84 -21.99 1.77
CA VAL A 101 -3.47 -20.71 1.98
C VAL A 101 -2.77 -19.70 1.09
N VAL A 102 -3.55 -18.88 0.38
CA VAL A 102 -3.07 -17.75 -0.40
C VAL A 102 -3.65 -16.49 0.23
N VAL A 103 -2.77 -15.62 0.72
CA VAL A 103 -3.14 -14.33 1.30
C VAL A 103 -2.90 -13.27 0.25
N ASP A 104 -3.99 -12.55 -0.07
CA ASP A 104 -4.13 -11.65 -1.21
C ASP A 104 -3.91 -12.28 -2.59
N LEU A 105 -4.61 -11.71 -3.55
CA LEU A 105 -4.69 -12.15 -4.93
C LEU A 105 -4.55 -10.94 -5.86
N PRO A 106 -3.35 -10.33 -5.88
CA PRO A 106 -3.13 -9.17 -6.70
C PRO A 106 -3.23 -9.49 -8.19
N ASP A 107 -3.73 -8.53 -8.95
CA ASP A 107 -3.87 -8.64 -10.40
C ASP A 107 -2.98 -7.61 -11.08
N SER A 108 -1.67 -7.83 -10.97
CA SER A 108 -0.65 -6.91 -11.48
C SER A 108 -0.76 -6.74 -12.99
N PRO A 109 -0.48 -5.53 -13.52
CA PRO A 109 -0.38 -5.32 -14.95
C PRO A 109 0.60 -6.31 -15.60
N GLY A 110 0.18 -6.95 -16.68
CA GLY A 110 1.00 -7.97 -17.36
C GLY A 110 1.22 -9.24 -16.55
N SER A 111 0.37 -9.55 -15.55
CA SER A 111 0.47 -10.78 -14.76
C SER A 111 0.16 -12.07 -15.52
N ASN A 112 -0.34 -11.98 -16.76
CA ASN A 112 -0.63 -13.16 -17.57
C ASN A 112 0.68 -13.86 -17.96
N LEU A 113 0.65 -15.20 -17.92
CA LEU A 113 1.75 -15.98 -18.47
C LEU A 113 1.73 -15.91 -20.01
N PRO A 114 2.89 -15.94 -20.67
CA PRO A 114 2.97 -15.85 -22.14
C PRO A 114 2.19 -16.95 -22.87
N ASP A 115 2.03 -18.12 -22.25
CA ASP A 115 1.32 -19.27 -22.79
C ASP A 115 -0.21 -19.23 -22.58
N GLY A 116 -0.72 -18.20 -21.88
CA GLY A 116 -2.14 -18.05 -21.57
C GLY A 116 -2.68 -19.07 -20.57
N THR A 117 -1.85 -19.92 -19.97
CA THR A 117 -2.31 -21.01 -19.08
C THR A 117 -2.73 -20.51 -17.69
N GLY A 118 -2.25 -19.32 -17.33
CA GLY A 118 -2.59 -18.67 -16.08
C GLY A 118 -1.88 -17.34 -15.89
N THR A 119 -1.40 -17.16 -14.67
CA THR A 119 -0.98 -15.90 -14.07
C THR A 119 0.35 -16.13 -13.34
N ARG A 120 1.12 -15.08 -13.07
CA ARG A 120 2.30 -15.16 -12.19
C ARG A 120 1.94 -15.75 -10.81
N LEU A 121 0.78 -15.39 -10.25
CA LEU A 121 0.33 -15.89 -8.96
C LEU A 121 -0.05 -17.39 -8.99
N THR A 122 -0.64 -17.88 -10.09
CA THR A 122 -0.96 -19.31 -10.25
C THR A 122 0.29 -20.12 -10.56
N ALA A 123 1.26 -19.57 -11.29
CA ALA A 123 2.58 -20.19 -11.43
C ALA A 123 3.28 -20.29 -10.07
N ALA A 124 3.21 -19.26 -9.24
CA ALA A 124 3.75 -19.28 -7.89
C ALA A 124 3.07 -20.35 -7.02
N LEU A 125 1.74 -20.52 -7.14
CA LEU A 125 1.02 -21.61 -6.47
C LEU A 125 1.58 -22.98 -6.87
N GLU A 126 1.79 -23.23 -8.17
CA GLU A 126 2.34 -24.50 -8.65
C GLU A 126 3.78 -24.73 -8.15
N GLU A 127 4.63 -23.70 -8.11
CA GLU A 127 5.98 -23.77 -7.54
C GLU A 127 5.93 -24.15 -6.05
N VAL A 128 5.04 -23.52 -5.27
CA VAL A 128 4.82 -23.86 -3.85
C VAL A 128 4.34 -25.31 -3.69
N LEU A 129 3.42 -25.77 -4.54
CA LEU A 129 2.87 -27.13 -4.51
C LEU A 129 3.87 -28.18 -4.98
N GLY A 130 4.80 -27.84 -5.87
CA GLY A 130 5.80 -28.76 -6.41
C GLY A 130 5.18 -30.06 -6.97
N GLY A 131 4.08 -29.94 -7.71
CA GLY A 131 3.35 -31.07 -8.31
C GLY A 131 2.37 -31.79 -7.37
N VAL A 132 2.28 -31.41 -6.09
CA VAL A 132 1.28 -31.99 -5.18
C VAL A 132 -0.10 -31.38 -5.44
N THR A 133 -1.11 -32.23 -5.65
CA THR A 133 -2.50 -31.79 -5.72
C THR A 133 -3.05 -31.48 -4.31
N PRO A 134 -3.45 -30.22 -4.02
CA PRO A 134 -4.07 -29.88 -2.75
C PRO A 134 -5.48 -30.48 -2.65
N TRP A 135 -5.89 -30.86 -1.44
CA TRP A 135 -7.29 -31.20 -1.18
C TRP A 135 -8.08 -29.97 -0.69
N ARG A 136 -7.40 -28.95 -0.16
CA ARG A 136 -8.01 -27.69 0.27
C ARG A 136 -7.13 -26.48 -0.03
N VAL A 137 -7.75 -25.44 -0.55
CA VAL A 137 -7.18 -24.12 -0.80
C VAL A 137 -8.00 -23.07 -0.07
N ASP A 138 -7.38 -22.31 0.83
CA ASP A 138 -7.99 -21.14 1.45
C ASP A 138 -7.44 -19.87 0.78
N LEU A 139 -8.32 -18.98 0.36
CA LEU A 139 -7.99 -17.65 -0.14
C LEU A 139 -8.35 -16.65 0.95
N ILE A 140 -7.47 -15.72 1.30
CA ILE A 140 -7.72 -14.71 2.32
C ILE A 140 -7.56 -13.33 1.69
N TYR A 141 -8.57 -12.50 1.83
CA TYR A 141 -8.52 -11.09 1.44
C TYR A 141 -8.11 -10.26 2.66
N SER A 142 -7.02 -9.49 2.56
CA SER A 142 -6.58 -8.57 3.60
C SER A 142 -7.60 -7.45 3.83
N HIS A 143 -8.13 -6.88 2.74
CA HIS A 143 -9.14 -5.82 2.78
C HIS A 143 -9.91 -5.73 1.45
N ALA A 144 -10.80 -4.73 1.34
CA ALA A 144 -11.80 -4.64 0.28
C ALA A 144 -11.38 -3.79 -0.94
N HIS A 145 -10.15 -3.94 -1.46
CA HIS A 145 -9.73 -3.29 -2.71
C HIS A 145 -9.35 -4.28 -3.83
N LEU A 146 -9.68 -3.89 -5.07
CA LEU A 146 -9.57 -4.77 -6.25
C LEU A 146 -8.13 -4.99 -6.71
N ASP A 147 -7.19 -4.16 -6.32
CA ASP A 147 -5.78 -4.40 -6.57
C ASP A 147 -5.24 -5.58 -5.75
N HIS A 148 -5.86 -5.90 -4.61
CA HIS A 148 -5.51 -7.07 -3.77
C HIS A 148 -6.44 -8.27 -3.91
N ILE A 149 -7.70 -8.08 -4.33
CA ILE A 149 -8.65 -9.21 -4.50
C ILE A 149 -9.10 -9.42 -5.95
N GLY A 150 -8.60 -8.61 -6.88
CA GLY A 150 -9.07 -8.57 -8.27
C GLY A 150 -8.68 -9.78 -9.11
N ALA A 151 -7.69 -10.58 -8.69
CA ALA A 151 -7.40 -11.83 -9.39
C ALA A 151 -8.27 -12.99 -8.89
N ALA A 152 -9.15 -12.80 -7.90
CA ALA A 152 -9.86 -13.92 -7.27
C ALA A 152 -10.74 -14.72 -8.25
N ALA A 153 -11.41 -14.08 -9.21
CA ALA A 153 -12.25 -14.80 -10.18
C ALA A 153 -11.42 -15.69 -11.12
N ARG A 154 -10.33 -15.14 -11.70
CA ARG A 154 -9.39 -15.89 -12.56
C ARG A 154 -8.67 -16.99 -11.79
N PHE A 155 -8.23 -16.71 -10.57
CA PHE A 155 -7.55 -17.68 -9.70
C PHE A 155 -8.50 -18.83 -9.33
N ARG A 156 -9.76 -18.54 -8.97
CA ARG A 156 -10.77 -19.57 -8.70
C ARG A 156 -11.10 -20.41 -9.94
N ALA A 157 -11.19 -19.78 -11.12
CA ALA A 157 -11.38 -20.51 -12.37
C ALA A 157 -10.22 -21.46 -12.67
N TYR A 158 -8.99 -21.00 -12.43
CA TYR A 158 -7.78 -21.83 -12.50
C TYR A 158 -7.85 -23.01 -11.52
N LEU A 159 -8.14 -22.78 -10.24
CA LEU A 159 -8.26 -23.85 -9.23
C LEU A 159 -9.31 -24.90 -9.61
N ARG A 160 -10.46 -24.49 -10.16
CA ARG A 160 -11.52 -25.42 -10.61
C ARG A 160 -11.05 -26.31 -11.77
N ARG A 161 -10.27 -25.76 -12.69
CA ARG A 161 -9.74 -26.50 -13.84
C ARG A 161 -8.63 -27.44 -13.42
N GLN A 162 -7.67 -26.94 -12.66
CA GLN A 162 -6.43 -27.64 -12.33
C GLN A 162 -6.62 -28.63 -11.16
N PHE A 163 -7.43 -28.25 -10.18
CA PHE A 163 -7.67 -29.02 -8.96
C PHE A 163 -9.18 -29.20 -8.71
N PRO A 164 -9.92 -29.88 -9.60
CA PRO A 164 -11.40 -29.96 -9.55
C PRO A 164 -11.94 -30.60 -8.27
N ARG A 165 -11.12 -31.40 -7.56
CA ARG A 165 -11.47 -32.06 -6.30
C ARG A 165 -11.08 -31.26 -5.05
N ALA A 166 -10.36 -30.14 -5.20
CA ALA A 166 -9.94 -29.32 -4.07
C ALA A 166 -11.12 -28.50 -3.53
N SER A 167 -11.30 -28.51 -2.21
CA SER A 167 -12.22 -27.58 -1.54
C SER A 167 -11.62 -26.18 -1.55
N VAL A 168 -12.38 -25.18 -2.00
CA VAL A 168 -11.96 -23.77 -1.99
C VAL A 168 -12.77 -23.00 -0.95
N ARG A 169 -12.08 -22.32 -0.03
CA ARG A 169 -12.67 -21.40 0.95
C ARG A 169 -12.12 -20.00 0.71
N ILE A 170 -12.96 -18.99 0.90
CA ILE A 170 -12.59 -17.59 0.69
C ILE A 170 -12.94 -16.84 1.96
N TRP A 171 -11.92 -16.31 2.63
CA TRP A 171 -12.03 -15.54 3.85
C TRP A 171 -11.94 -14.06 3.52
N GLY A 172 -12.80 -13.27 4.15
CA GLY A 172 -12.79 -11.82 4.03
C GLY A 172 -13.78 -11.21 5.00
N THR A 173 -13.84 -9.88 5.02
CA THR A 173 -14.70 -9.13 5.93
C THR A 173 -16.05 -8.75 5.29
N ALA A 174 -16.92 -8.09 6.04
CA ALA A 174 -18.20 -7.63 5.51
C ALA A 174 -18.01 -6.54 4.44
N GLU A 175 -16.96 -5.72 4.56
CA GLU A 175 -16.56 -4.76 3.53
C GLU A 175 -16.26 -5.43 2.19
N ALA A 176 -15.51 -6.54 2.19
CA ALA A 176 -15.22 -7.27 0.96
C ALA A 176 -16.48 -7.85 0.30
N VAL A 177 -17.43 -8.38 1.10
CA VAL A 177 -18.74 -8.82 0.59
C VAL A 177 -19.50 -7.66 -0.06
N ASN A 178 -19.51 -6.50 0.60
CA ASN A 178 -20.20 -5.31 0.11
C ASN A 178 -19.58 -4.76 -1.18
N LEU A 179 -18.24 -4.76 -1.29
CA LEU A 179 -17.52 -4.41 -2.50
C LEU A 179 -17.92 -5.33 -3.66
N VAL A 180 -17.82 -6.64 -3.46
CA VAL A 180 -18.14 -7.63 -4.51
C VAL A 180 -19.59 -7.49 -4.98
N ARG A 181 -20.54 -7.29 -4.06
CA ARG A 181 -21.96 -7.12 -4.39
C ARG A 181 -22.23 -5.90 -5.28
N ARG A 182 -21.51 -4.79 -5.06
CA ARG A 182 -21.70 -3.54 -5.81
C ARG A 182 -20.84 -3.44 -7.08
N SER A 183 -19.75 -4.18 -7.14
CA SER A 183 -18.80 -4.14 -8.25
C SER A 183 -19.38 -4.76 -9.51
N THR A 184 -19.31 -4.03 -10.63
CA THR A 184 -19.66 -4.53 -11.97
C THR A 184 -18.50 -5.21 -12.70
N SER A 185 -17.28 -5.19 -12.13
CA SER A 185 -16.08 -5.70 -12.80
C SER A 185 -16.02 -7.22 -12.94
N GLY A 186 -16.73 -7.96 -12.07
CA GLY A 186 -16.65 -9.43 -11.99
C GLY A 186 -15.28 -10.00 -11.58
N ARG A 187 -14.32 -9.15 -11.20
CA ARG A 187 -12.92 -9.53 -10.90
C ARG A 187 -12.76 -10.27 -9.57
N ALA A 188 -13.50 -9.85 -8.56
CA ALA A 188 -13.46 -10.41 -7.21
C ALA A 188 -14.58 -11.45 -6.99
N VAL A 189 -14.38 -12.37 -6.05
CA VAL A 189 -15.36 -13.41 -5.68
C VAL A 189 -15.82 -13.21 -4.25
N THR A 190 -17.13 -13.33 -4.00
CA THR A 190 -17.70 -13.15 -2.66
C THR A 190 -17.05 -14.12 -1.66
N PRO A 191 -16.58 -13.62 -0.50
CA PRO A 191 -16.11 -14.47 0.59
C PRO A 191 -17.15 -15.52 1.01
N THR A 192 -16.71 -16.75 1.27
CA THR A 192 -17.55 -17.83 1.80
C THR A 192 -17.47 -17.95 3.32
N HIS A 193 -16.45 -17.34 3.93
CA HIS A 193 -16.22 -17.30 5.37
C HIS A 193 -15.99 -15.84 5.77
N ILE A 194 -16.84 -15.32 6.64
CA ILE A 194 -16.78 -13.92 7.06
C ILE A 194 -16.01 -13.81 8.37
N VAL A 195 -14.90 -13.07 8.34
CA VAL A 195 -14.16 -12.68 9.56
C VAL A 195 -14.98 -11.60 10.26
N ARG A 196 -15.22 -11.80 11.56
CA ARG A 196 -15.97 -10.85 12.41
C ARG A 196 -15.01 -10.16 13.38
N ARG A 197 -15.53 -9.20 14.16
CA ARG A 197 -14.73 -8.46 15.16
C ARG A 197 -14.04 -9.34 16.21
N SER A 198 -14.57 -10.55 16.47
CA SER A 198 -13.94 -11.56 17.33
C SER A 198 -12.69 -12.21 16.71
N GLY A 199 -12.33 -11.85 15.49
CA GLY A 199 -11.27 -12.48 14.71
C GLY A 199 -11.67 -13.85 14.16
N ALA A 200 -10.72 -14.47 13.47
CA ALA A 200 -10.80 -15.84 12.97
C ALA A 200 -9.41 -16.50 12.94
N VAL A 201 -9.37 -17.83 12.90
CA VAL A 201 -8.12 -18.59 12.80
C VAL A 201 -8.20 -19.60 11.67
N VAL A 202 -7.22 -19.56 10.76
CA VAL A 202 -7.06 -20.54 9.68
C VAL A 202 -5.97 -21.53 10.08
N HIS A 203 -6.38 -22.75 10.41
CA HIS A 203 -5.46 -23.85 10.76
C HIS A 203 -4.95 -24.58 9.52
N VAL A 204 -3.64 -24.51 9.29
CA VAL A 204 -2.96 -25.19 8.17
C VAL A 204 -2.50 -26.58 8.63
N GLU A 205 -1.71 -26.65 9.69
CA GLU A 205 -1.30 -27.88 10.37
C GLU A 205 -0.86 -27.62 11.81
N ARG A 206 -0.41 -28.65 12.54
CA ARG A 206 -0.02 -28.51 13.94
C ARG A 206 1.18 -27.56 14.10
N GLY A 207 0.93 -26.40 14.68
CA GLY A 207 1.94 -25.36 14.90
C GLY A 207 2.12 -24.41 13.72
N LEU A 208 1.23 -24.44 12.72
CA LEU A 208 1.15 -23.49 11.62
C LEU A 208 -0.31 -23.05 11.43
N ARG A 209 -0.59 -21.80 11.77
CA ARG A 209 -1.90 -21.16 11.66
C ARG A 209 -1.74 -19.69 11.26
N LEU A 210 -2.82 -19.12 10.76
CA LEU A 210 -2.95 -17.67 10.55
C LEU A 210 -4.06 -17.16 11.48
N ASN A 211 -3.75 -16.15 12.28
CA ASN A 211 -4.72 -15.36 13.04
C ASN A 211 -5.16 -14.19 12.15
N LEU A 212 -6.46 -13.96 12.05
CA LEU A 212 -7.08 -12.91 11.25
C LEU A 212 -7.83 -11.97 12.18
N ASP A 213 -7.28 -10.78 12.39
CA ASP A 213 -7.83 -9.79 13.32
C ASP A 213 -8.23 -8.53 12.55
N ILE A 214 -9.47 -8.09 12.71
CA ILE A 214 -9.92 -6.82 12.13
C ILE A 214 -9.32 -5.69 12.95
N VAL A 215 -8.39 -4.96 12.34
CA VAL A 215 -7.71 -3.83 12.96
C VAL A 215 -8.05 -2.51 12.29
N GLY A 216 -8.44 -2.51 11.01
CA GLY A 216 -8.68 -1.27 10.23
C GLY A 216 -7.43 -0.41 10.07
N GLY A 217 -7.53 0.72 9.37
CA GLY A 217 -6.43 1.66 9.14
C GLY A 217 -6.53 2.28 7.76
N HIS A 218 -6.28 1.50 6.72
CA HIS A 218 -6.54 1.86 5.33
C HIS A 218 -8.05 1.80 5.02
N THR A 219 -8.69 0.64 5.26
CA THR A 219 -10.15 0.53 5.32
C THR A 219 -10.63 0.31 6.75
N ARG A 220 -11.95 0.29 6.98
CA ARG A 220 -12.48 0.11 8.35
C ARG A 220 -12.31 -1.32 8.84
N GLU A 221 -12.26 -2.28 7.93
CA GLU A 221 -12.16 -3.71 8.24
C GLU A 221 -10.88 -4.37 7.72
N ASP A 222 -9.75 -3.66 7.63
CA ASP A 222 -8.46 -4.28 7.30
C ASP A 222 -8.12 -5.39 8.28
N LEU A 223 -7.61 -6.51 7.74
CA LEU A 223 -7.12 -7.63 8.52
C LEU A 223 -5.62 -7.52 8.78
N ALA A 224 -5.23 -7.57 10.06
CA ALA A 224 -3.90 -8.03 10.43
C ALA A 224 -3.86 -9.56 10.29
N ILE A 225 -3.02 -10.06 9.38
CA ILE A 225 -2.89 -11.48 9.09
C ILE A 225 -1.57 -11.97 9.67
N HIS A 226 -1.65 -12.56 10.86
CA HIS A 226 -0.49 -12.94 11.64
C HIS A 226 -0.25 -14.45 11.63
N VAL A 227 0.94 -14.86 11.21
CA VAL A 227 1.46 -16.23 11.38
C VAL A 227 2.34 -16.23 12.63
N PRO A 228 1.90 -16.80 13.76
CA PRO A 228 2.69 -16.77 14.98
C PRO A 228 4.00 -17.55 14.87
N PRO A 229 5.05 -17.15 15.62
CA PRO A 229 6.27 -17.93 15.72
C PRO A 229 5.96 -19.30 16.31
N SER A 230 6.72 -20.30 15.87
CA SER A 230 6.52 -21.68 16.31
C SER A 230 7.77 -22.50 15.98
N ARG A 231 8.18 -23.35 16.92
CA ARG A 231 9.35 -24.24 16.78
C ARG A 231 10.64 -23.51 16.36
N GLY A 232 10.89 -22.33 16.93
CA GLY A 232 12.09 -21.53 16.64
C GLY A 232 12.03 -20.73 15.32
N HIS A 233 10.96 -20.87 14.53
CA HIS A 233 10.78 -20.05 13.32
C HIS A 233 10.12 -18.71 13.64
N PRO A 234 10.49 -17.63 12.91
CA PRO A 234 9.95 -16.29 13.14
C PRO A 234 8.44 -16.23 12.88
N GLY A 235 7.77 -15.28 13.55
CA GLY A 235 6.44 -14.87 13.15
C GLY A 235 6.49 -14.00 11.88
N VAL A 236 5.41 -14.06 11.11
CA VAL A 236 5.23 -13.27 9.89
C VAL A 236 3.93 -12.47 10.03
N LEU A 237 3.96 -11.19 9.70
CA LEU A 237 2.78 -10.34 9.66
C LEU A 237 2.57 -9.84 8.23
N HIS A 238 1.35 -10.00 7.73
CA HIS A 238 0.90 -9.39 6.49
C HIS A 238 -0.22 -8.41 6.81
N TYR A 239 0.00 -7.15 6.48
CA TYR A 239 -0.93 -6.05 6.74
C TYR A 239 -0.67 -4.95 5.72
N VAL A 240 -1.72 -4.51 5.05
CA VAL A 240 -1.62 -3.93 3.72
C VAL A 240 -2.03 -2.46 3.72
N ASP A 241 -1.39 -1.67 2.87
CA ASP A 241 -1.76 -0.28 2.53
C ASP A 241 -1.70 0.75 3.67
N VAL A 242 -0.92 0.46 4.72
CA VAL A 242 -0.58 1.44 5.77
C VAL A 242 0.92 1.59 5.93
N ILE A 243 1.64 0.46 5.97
CA ILE A 243 3.10 0.44 6.07
C ILE A 243 3.68 0.02 4.72
N PHE A 244 4.54 0.88 4.19
CA PHE A 244 5.28 0.67 2.95
C PHE A 244 6.77 0.62 3.33
N PRO A 245 7.37 -0.57 3.54
CA PRO A 245 8.71 -0.69 4.10
C PRO A 245 9.75 0.18 3.37
N GLY A 246 10.26 1.21 4.05
CA GLY A 246 11.25 2.17 3.53
C GLY A 246 10.74 3.25 2.57
N TRP A 247 9.43 3.34 2.34
CA TRP A 247 8.81 4.32 1.44
C TRP A 247 7.81 5.20 2.19
N ALA A 248 7.63 6.44 1.71
CA ALA A 248 6.50 7.26 2.11
C ALA A 248 5.19 6.61 1.63
N PRO A 249 4.10 6.65 2.41
CA PRO A 249 2.81 6.20 1.92
C PRO A 249 2.39 7.00 0.67
N PRO A 250 1.82 6.35 -0.35
CA PRO A 250 1.49 6.99 -1.62
C PRO A 250 0.24 7.87 -1.50
N PHE A 251 0.12 8.88 -2.37
CA PHE A 251 -1.09 9.73 -2.48
C PHE A 251 -1.45 10.45 -1.16
N THR A 252 -2.75 10.58 -0.87
CA THR A 252 -3.30 11.11 0.39
C THR A 252 -3.31 10.01 1.47
N LEU A 253 -2.11 9.63 1.96
CA LEU A 253 -1.83 8.50 2.88
C LEU A 253 -2.57 7.21 2.51
N ALA A 254 -2.25 6.71 1.32
CA ALA A 254 -2.83 5.53 0.71
C ALA A 254 -4.35 5.57 0.54
N ILE A 255 -5.01 6.73 0.59
CA ILE A 255 -6.48 6.83 0.49
C ILE A 255 -7.16 6.19 1.71
N THR A 256 -6.52 6.29 2.87
CA THR A 256 -7.11 5.84 4.13
C THR A 256 -8.48 6.48 4.38
N ALA A 257 -9.41 5.68 4.91
CA ALA A 257 -10.70 6.15 5.39
C ALA A 257 -10.63 6.85 6.76
N ASP A 258 -9.54 6.68 7.51
CA ASP A 258 -9.37 7.16 8.88
C ASP A 258 -7.88 7.39 9.20
N VAL A 259 -7.44 8.65 9.12
CA VAL A 259 -6.06 9.06 9.40
C VAL A 259 -5.65 8.79 10.85
N GLY A 260 -6.59 8.90 11.81
CA GLY A 260 -6.32 8.61 13.21
C GLY A 260 -6.02 7.13 13.41
N ARG A 261 -6.84 6.25 12.81
CA ARG A 261 -6.58 4.81 12.85
C ARG A 261 -5.33 4.41 12.06
N PHE A 262 -5.07 5.04 10.92
CA PHE A 262 -3.84 4.88 10.15
C PHE A 262 -2.59 5.18 11.00
N ARG A 263 -2.63 6.23 11.84
CA ARG A 263 -1.57 6.51 12.82
C ARG A 263 -1.43 5.39 13.84
N ASP A 264 -2.52 5.04 14.52
CA ASP A 264 -2.46 4.22 15.74
C ASP A 264 -2.23 2.72 15.48
N VAL A 265 -2.62 2.20 14.31
CA VAL A 265 -2.56 0.76 14.03
C VAL A 265 -1.15 0.20 14.10
N HIS A 266 -0.14 0.99 13.77
CA HIS A 266 1.28 0.59 13.91
C HIS A 266 1.59 0.06 15.32
N GLY A 267 1.09 0.74 16.36
CA GLY A 267 1.30 0.35 17.76
C GLY A 267 0.63 -0.98 18.10
N ASP A 268 -0.52 -1.28 17.50
CA ASP A 268 -1.18 -2.57 17.68
C ASP A 268 -0.42 -3.71 17.01
N LEU A 269 0.06 -3.47 15.78
CA LEU A 269 0.85 -4.46 15.05
C LEU A 269 2.16 -4.78 15.77
N LEU A 270 2.83 -3.77 16.34
CA LEU A 270 4.07 -3.95 17.08
C LEU A 270 3.90 -4.76 18.37
N LYS A 271 2.69 -4.89 18.93
CA LYS A 271 2.42 -5.77 20.10
C LYS A 271 2.45 -7.25 19.73
N LEU A 272 2.27 -7.58 18.44
CA LEU A 272 2.31 -8.96 17.97
C LEU A 272 3.76 -9.46 17.87
N ASP A 273 3.96 -10.75 18.11
CA ASP A 273 5.28 -11.40 18.00
C ASP A 273 5.54 -11.82 16.55
N TRP A 274 6.35 -11.05 15.83
CA TRP A 274 6.78 -11.33 14.45
C TRP A 274 8.12 -10.65 14.17
N LYS A 275 8.79 -11.13 13.11
CA LYS A 275 10.06 -10.56 12.63
C LYS A 275 10.04 -10.13 11.17
N VAL A 276 9.15 -10.71 10.36
CA VAL A 276 9.02 -10.40 8.94
C VAL A 276 7.67 -9.74 8.69
N PHE A 277 7.67 -8.64 7.96
CA PHE A 277 6.50 -7.87 7.59
C PHE A 277 6.29 -7.87 6.06
N SER A 278 5.03 -7.94 5.62
CA SER A 278 4.63 -7.83 4.22
C SER A 278 3.53 -6.79 4.10
N GLY A 279 3.83 -5.69 3.40
CA GLY A 279 2.98 -4.49 3.29
C GLY A 279 1.97 -4.48 2.13
N GLY A 280 1.92 -5.55 1.34
CA GLY A 280 1.03 -5.67 0.17
C GLY A 280 1.50 -4.94 -1.10
N HIS A 281 2.24 -3.84 -0.98
CA HIS A 281 2.79 -3.07 -2.11
C HIS A 281 4.30 -2.83 -2.04
N LEU A 282 4.85 -2.40 -3.18
CA LEU A 282 6.24 -2.02 -3.41
C LEU A 282 7.26 -3.18 -3.37
N SER A 283 8.52 -2.83 -3.15
CA SER A 283 9.68 -3.55 -3.65
C SER A 283 10.22 -4.63 -2.73
N ARG A 284 9.87 -4.63 -1.43
CA ARG A 284 10.46 -5.55 -0.45
C ARG A 284 9.57 -5.87 0.75
N LEU A 285 9.98 -6.93 1.46
CA LEU A 285 9.51 -7.22 2.81
C LEU A 285 10.12 -6.23 3.81
N GLY A 286 9.42 -6.03 4.91
CA GLY A 286 9.87 -5.18 6.01
C GLY A 286 10.18 -5.94 7.29
N ASP A 287 10.61 -5.18 8.29
CA ASP A 287 10.80 -5.62 9.66
C ASP A 287 10.12 -4.66 10.67
N ARG A 288 10.48 -4.80 11.95
CA ARG A 288 9.95 -3.95 13.02
C ARG A 288 10.40 -2.50 12.91
N GLY A 289 11.63 -2.26 12.46
CA GLY A 289 12.17 -0.94 12.24
C GLY A 289 11.42 -0.19 11.14
N ASP A 290 10.98 -0.89 10.09
CA ASP A 290 10.12 -0.31 9.05
C ASP A 290 8.76 0.14 9.59
N VAL A 291 8.10 -0.69 10.41
CA VAL A 291 6.81 -0.33 11.04
C VAL A 291 6.99 0.83 12.02
N GLU A 292 8.07 0.87 12.78
CA GLU A 292 8.40 1.98 13.68
C GLU A 292 8.73 3.27 12.91
N ALA A 293 9.43 3.18 11.77
CA ALA A 293 9.69 4.32 10.90
C ALA A 293 8.40 4.88 10.30
N SER A 294 7.51 4.02 9.79
CA SER A 294 6.18 4.41 9.28
C SER A 294 5.35 5.10 10.36
N HIS A 295 5.34 4.55 11.58
CA HIS A 295 4.63 5.14 12.71
C HIS A 295 5.15 6.55 13.04
N ARG A 296 6.48 6.70 13.18
CA ARG A 296 7.10 8.00 13.46
C ARG A 296 6.84 9.00 12.34
N TYR A 297 6.88 8.56 11.08
CA TYR A 297 6.56 9.40 9.94
C TYR A 297 5.13 9.95 10.04
N THR A 298 4.13 9.12 10.35
CA THR A 298 2.74 9.57 10.49
C THR A 298 2.55 10.51 11.68
N VAL A 299 3.19 10.26 12.82
CA VAL A 299 3.15 11.16 13.98
C VAL A 299 3.77 12.51 13.62
N ASP A 300 4.98 12.51 13.06
CA ASP A 300 5.68 13.73 12.65
C ASP A 300 4.89 14.52 11.60
N LEU A 301 4.20 13.85 10.69
CA LEU A 301 3.35 14.47 9.67
C LEU A 301 2.19 15.23 10.30
N ILE A 302 1.52 14.64 11.29
CA ILE A 302 0.40 15.27 12.00
C ILE A 302 0.92 16.46 12.82
N ASP A 303 2.06 16.32 13.50
CA ASP A 303 2.68 17.41 14.24
C ASP A 303 3.11 18.57 13.33
N ALA A 304 3.72 18.26 12.19
CA ALA A 304 4.11 19.24 11.18
C ALA A 304 2.88 19.94 10.57
N ALA A 305 1.79 19.21 10.32
CA ALA A 305 0.53 19.78 9.87
C ALA A 305 -0.08 20.72 10.92
N ALA A 306 -0.08 20.35 12.20
CA ALA A 306 -0.58 21.19 13.29
C ALA A 306 0.22 22.48 13.41
N ALA A 307 1.56 22.39 13.37
CA ALA A 307 2.44 23.55 13.38
C ALA A 307 2.21 24.45 12.14
N ALA A 308 2.01 23.85 10.96
CA ALA A 308 1.72 24.58 9.75
C ALA A 308 0.41 25.38 9.86
N VAL A 309 -0.67 24.74 10.31
CA VAL A 309 -1.98 25.40 10.54
C VAL A 309 -1.84 26.55 11.54
N ALA A 310 -1.18 26.32 12.67
CA ALA A 310 -1.02 27.34 13.70
C ALA A 310 -0.17 28.54 13.24
N SER A 311 0.73 28.34 12.29
CA SER A 311 1.67 29.38 11.85
C SER A 311 1.11 30.28 10.75
N VAL A 312 0.13 29.85 9.95
CA VAL A 312 -0.40 30.63 8.82
C VAL A 312 -1.37 31.70 9.35
N ASP A 313 -0.85 32.90 9.52
CA ASP A 313 -1.55 34.05 10.10
C ASP A 313 -2.01 35.08 9.03
N GLY A 314 -2.67 36.15 9.49
CA GLY A 314 -3.17 37.21 8.61
C GLY A 314 -2.11 37.80 7.66
N PRO A 315 -0.93 38.23 8.17
CA PRO A 315 0.18 38.66 7.33
C PRO A 315 0.61 37.64 6.27
N ALA A 316 0.75 36.36 6.64
CA ALA A 316 1.11 35.31 5.69
C ALA A 316 0.03 35.12 4.60
N LEU A 317 -1.25 35.19 4.97
CA LEU A 317 -2.36 35.11 4.03
C LEU A 317 -2.35 36.27 3.04
N LEU A 318 -2.12 37.50 3.53
CA LEU A 318 -2.03 38.68 2.66
C LEU A 318 -0.85 38.57 1.70
N ALA A 319 0.33 38.17 2.18
CA ALA A 319 1.51 37.92 1.36
C ALA A 319 1.28 36.80 0.32
N GLY A 320 0.51 35.77 0.69
CA GLY A 320 0.07 34.70 -0.22
C GLY A 320 -0.96 35.14 -1.26
N GLY A 321 -1.44 36.37 -1.20
CA GLY A 321 -2.34 36.95 -2.19
C GLY A 321 -3.81 36.98 -1.80
N LEU A 322 -4.16 36.77 -0.53
CA LEU A 322 -5.55 36.82 -0.06
C LEU A 322 -6.25 38.13 -0.47
N GLY A 323 -5.51 39.24 -0.53
CA GLY A 323 -6.01 40.56 -0.95
C GLY A 323 -6.68 40.56 -2.33
N ARG A 324 -6.31 39.65 -3.24
CA ARG A 324 -6.90 39.56 -4.58
C ARG A 324 -8.39 39.20 -4.56
N VAL A 325 -8.89 38.60 -3.49
CA VAL A 325 -10.33 38.32 -3.36
C VAL A 325 -11.14 39.59 -3.09
N PHE A 326 -10.51 40.63 -2.55
CA PHE A 326 -11.14 41.89 -2.20
C PHE A 326 -10.90 43.01 -3.22
N ASP A 327 -10.06 42.77 -4.23
CA ASP A 327 -9.74 43.74 -5.28
C ASP A 327 -10.68 43.55 -6.50
N PRO A 328 -11.58 44.52 -6.80
CA PRO A 328 -12.48 44.43 -7.95
C PRO A 328 -11.79 44.32 -9.32
N ALA A 329 -10.49 44.64 -9.42
CA ALA A 329 -9.71 44.50 -10.65
C ALA A 329 -9.04 43.12 -10.81
N ALA A 330 -9.01 42.30 -9.75
CA ALA A 330 -8.39 40.98 -9.79
C ALA A 330 -9.33 39.92 -10.38
N ARG A 331 -8.76 38.88 -11.00
CA ARG A 331 -9.54 37.75 -11.54
C ARG A 331 -10.21 36.92 -10.43
N GLU A 332 -9.61 36.93 -9.25
CA GLU A 332 -10.04 36.19 -8.08
C GLU A 332 -11.06 36.96 -7.22
N PHE A 333 -11.47 38.16 -7.65
CA PHE A 333 -12.45 38.98 -6.93
C PHE A 333 -13.72 38.19 -6.60
N GLY A 334 -14.06 38.14 -5.31
CA GLY A 334 -15.23 37.40 -4.80
C GLY A 334 -15.10 35.87 -4.80
N ASN A 335 -13.97 35.29 -5.23
CA ASN A 335 -13.77 33.84 -5.22
C ASN A 335 -13.29 33.34 -3.84
N ALA A 336 -14.24 32.99 -2.97
CA ALA A 336 -13.94 32.47 -1.63
C ALA A 336 -13.09 31.18 -1.63
N TRP A 337 -13.21 30.34 -2.67
CA TRP A 337 -12.37 29.15 -2.80
C TRP A 337 -10.91 29.48 -3.08
N PHE A 338 -10.65 30.62 -3.73
CA PHE A 338 -9.28 31.10 -3.88
C PHE A 338 -8.67 31.50 -2.53
N SER A 339 -9.41 32.18 -1.65
CA SER A 339 -8.96 32.46 -0.27
C SER A 339 -8.58 31.18 0.47
N PHE A 340 -9.45 30.17 0.41
CA PHE A 340 -9.28 28.94 1.18
C PHE A 340 -8.26 27.98 0.54
N ALA A 341 -8.51 27.49 -0.68
CA ALA A 341 -7.68 26.49 -1.32
C ALA A 341 -6.44 27.10 -2.01
N GLY A 342 -6.61 28.26 -2.63
CA GLY A 342 -5.56 28.93 -3.41
C GLY A 342 -4.50 29.64 -2.55
N VAL A 343 -4.87 30.07 -1.34
CA VAL A 343 -3.98 30.79 -0.42
C VAL A 343 -3.77 30.00 0.87
N GLN A 344 -4.78 29.92 1.74
CA GLN A 344 -4.61 29.36 3.09
C GLN A 344 -4.10 27.91 3.06
N ARG A 345 -4.85 26.99 2.47
CA ARG A 345 -4.49 25.56 2.42
C ARG A 345 -3.22 25.31 1.63
N LYS A 346 -2.92 26.17 0.63
CA LYS A 346 -1.66 26.10 -0.12
C LYS A 346 -0.47 26.38 0.79
N LEU A 347 -0.51 27.47 1.56
CA LEU A 347 0.55 27.87 2.50
C LEU A 347 0.73 26.85 3.63
N GLU A 348 -0.36 26.35 4.21
CA GLU A 348 -0.32 25.32 5.25
C GLU A 348 0.37 24.06 4.72
N ARG A 349 -0.01 23.58 3.52
CA ARG A 349 0.65 22.42 2.91
C ARG A 349 2.11 22.67 2.61
N ASP A 350 2.49 23.85 2.10
CA ASP A 350 3.88 24.17 1.79
C ASP A 350 4.77 24.12 3.03
N ARG A 351 4.29 24.66 4.16
CA ARG A 351 5.02 24.64 5.44
C ARG A 351 5.15 23.23 6.01
N CYS A 352 4.08 22.44 5.95
CA CYS A 352 4.13 21.03 6.34
C CYS A 352 5.11 20.25 5.44
N THR A 353 5.05 20.45 4.12
CA THR A 353 5.93 19.81 3.14
C THR A 353 7.40 20.11 3.41
N ALA A 354 7.77 21.38 3.61
CA ALA A 354 9.14 21.77 3.89
C ALA A 354 9.67 21.13 5.18
N THR A 355 8.86 21.13 6.25
CA THR A 355 9.21 20.51 7.54
C THR A 355 9.46 19.01 7.40
N MET A 356 8.58 18.33 6.68
CA MET A 356 8.67 16.88 6.50
C MET A 356 9.78 16.48 5.54
N LEU A 357 10.03 17.23 4.47
CA LEU A 357 11.17 17.04 3.59
C LEU A 357 12.49 17.13 4.36
N ALA A 358 12.66 18.15 5.19
CA ALA A 358 13.88 18.34 5.98
C ALA A 358 14.17 17.16 6.91
N LYS A 359 13.14 16.51 7.46
CA LYS A 359 13.30 15.37 8.38
C LYS A 359 13.39 14.03 7.65
N TRP A 360 12.54 13.81 6.65
CA TRP A 360 12.27 12.49 6.07
C TRP A 360 12.74 12.32 4.63
N GLY A 361 13.10 13.39 3.92
CA GLY A 361 13.44 13.36 2.49
C GLY A 361 14.54 12.38 2.11
N CYS A 362 15.53 12.18 3.00
CA CYS A 362 16.61 11.19 2.81
C CYS A 362 16.47 9.94 3.69
N ARG A 363 15.31 9.74 4.33
CA ARG A 363 15.06 8.59 5.21
C ARG A 363 14.08 7.59 4.62
N LEU A 364 13.07 8.09 3.90
CA LEU A 364 12.12 7.27 3.17
C LEU A 364 12.15 7.66 1.69
N ALA A 365 12.05 6.67 0.83
CA ALA A 365 11.94 6.90 -0.60
C ALA A 365 10.59 7.57 -0.96
N GLY A 366 10.62 8.44 -1.97
CA GLY A 366 9.43 9.07 -2.56
C GLY A 366 8.74 10.13 -1.69
N VAL A 367 9.36 10.57 -0.58
CA VAL A 367 8.80 11.65 0.25
C VAL A 367 8.58 12.91 -0.57
N ASP A 368 9.54 13.28 -1.42
CA ASP A 368 9.49 14.43 -2.31
C ASP A 368 8.31 14.45 -3.30
N LEU A 369 7.78 13.27 -3.65
CA LEU A 369 6.59 13.14 -4.47
C LEU A 369 5.30 13.12 -3.65
N MET A 370 5.27 12.36 -2.55
CA MET A 370 4.03 12.04 -1.84
C MET A 370 3.70 13.05 -0.74
N ILE A 371 4.70 13.76 -0.22
CA ILE A 371 4.55 14.51 1.03
C ILE A 371 3.48 15.59 0.95
N ARG A 372 3.30 16.21 -0.22
CA ARG A 372 2.34 17.29 -0.39
C ARG A 372 0.91 16.82 -0.18
N ASP A 373 0.59 15.60 -0.61
CA ASP A 373 -0.72 14.99 -0.48
C ASP A 373 -0.91 14.38 0.90
N ASN A 374 0.15 13.80 1.47
CA ASN A 374 0.16 13.38 2.88
C ASN A 374 -0.11 14.57 3.83
N CYS A 375 0.51 15.73 3.58
CA CYS A 375 0.23 16.97 4.33
C CYS A 375 -1.23 17.42 4.15
N PHE A 376 -1.81 17.29 2.95
CA PHE A 376 -3.22 17.59 2.77
C PHE A 376 -4.13 16.70 3.63
N SER A 377 -3.87 15.39 3.69
CA SER A 377 -4.60 14.47 4.56
C SER A 377 -4.48 14.83 6.04
N ALA A 378 -3.27 15.10 6.52
CA ALA A 378 -3.03 15.41 7.93
C ALA A 378 -3.66 16.74 8.36
N ILE A 379 -3.55 17.78 7.54
CA ILE A 379 -4.22 19.07 7.81
C ILE A 379 -5.74 18.90 7.81
N SER A 380 -6.27 18.11 6.87
CA SER A 380 -7.72 17.85 6.80
C SER A 380 -8.19 17.09 8.05
N TYR A 381 -7.46 16.06 8.47
CA TYR A 381 -7.72 15.32 9.71
C TYR A 381 -7.83 16.25 10.93
N LEU A 382 -6.87 17.17 11.10
CA LEU A 382 -6.84 18.09 12.25
C LEU A 382 -8.01 19.08 12.31
N LEU A 383 -8.56 19.47 11.16
CA LEU A 383 -9.56 20.54 11.10
C LEU A 383 -11.00 20.04 11.07
N ILE A 384 -11.20 18.73 10.93
CA ILE A 384 -12.54 18.13 10.89
C ILE A 384 -12.96 17.59 12.28
N ASP A 385 -12.06 17.62 13.28
CA ASP A 385 -12.28 17.17 14.66
C ASP A 385 -12.95 15.77 14.70
N VAL A 386 -12.18 14.75 14.29
CA VAL A 386 -12.65 13.36 14.16
C VAL A 386 -12.25 12.45 15.31
#